data_AF-A0A7W0A6Y0-F1
#
_entry.id   AF-A0A7W0A6Y0-F1
#
_cell.length_a   1.000
_cell.length_b   1.000
_cell.length_c   1.000
_cell.angle_alpha   90.00
_cell.angle_beta   90.00
_cell.angle_gamma   90.00
#
_symmetry.space_group_name_H-M   'P 1'
#
loop_
_entity.id
_entity.type
_entity.pdbx_description
1 polymer ?
#
loop_
_entity_poly.entity_id
_entity_poly.type
_entity_poly.pdbx_seq_one_letter_code
_entity_poly.pdbx_strand_id
1 'polypeptide(L)'
;MGQLHMWVGIAVIALNAGAGAIGGIAWLRREPSVTFWYVLRSAQAVVVLQALLGMALVMTGLTAPSDLHLVYGLLPLLVTLVSEALRVTAVQEEVDLETLDRSEQIVLARRIVLREMGIMTTGALVILGLALRAYFIAV
;
A
#
# COMPACT_ATOMS: atom_id res chain seq x y z
N MET A 1 -20.28 5.25 -13.25
CA MET A 1 -19.62 4.42 -12.22
C MET A 1 -20.66 3.67 -11.40
N GLY A 2 -20.41 2.40 -11.05
CA GLY A 2 -21.28 1.70 -10.09
C GLY A 2 -21.11 2.27 -8.68
N GLN A 3 -22.20 2.41 -7.91
CA GLN A 3 -22.16 2.96 -6.54
C GLN A 3 -21.17 2.19 -5.64
N LEU A 4 -21.12 0.86 -5.77
CA LEU A 4 -20.17 0.03 -5.03
C LEU A 4 -18.71 0.37 -5.37
N HIS A 5 -18.37 0.49 -6.66
CA HIS A 5 -17.02 0.84 -7.11
C HIS A 5 -16.59 2.24 -6.62
N MET A 6 -17.53 3.19 -6.51
CA MET A 6 -17.26 4.49 -5.93
C MET A 6 -16.93 4.40 -4.44
N TRP A 7 -17.77 3.71 -3.65
CA TRP A 7 -17.54 3.55 -2.20
C TRP A 7 -16.24 2.80 -1.89
N VAL A 8 -15.94 1.75 -2.66
CA VAL A 8 -14.67 1.02 -2.53
C VAL A 8 -13.49 1.92 -2.92
N GLY A 9 -13.62 2.77 -3.95
CA GLY A 9 -12.62 3.78 -4.29
C GLY A 9 -12.36 4.78 -3.16
N ILE A 10 -13.40 5.24 -2.46
CA ILE A 10 -13.26 6.10 -1.27
C ILE A 10 -12.53 5.34 -0.15
N ALA A 11 -12.83 4.06 0.04
CA ALA A 11 -12.13 3.22 1.02
C ALA A 11 -10.64 3.05 0.66
N VAL A 12 -10.28 2.91 -0.63
CA VAL A 12 -8.87 2.92 -1.08
C VAL A 12 -8.17 4.19 -0.61
N ILE A 13 -8.78 5.36 -0.86
CA ILE A 13 -8.20 6.66 -0.48
C ILE A 13 -8.04 6.74 1.05
N ALA A 14 -9.10 6.44 1.80
CA ALA A 14 -9.10 6.57 3.26
C ALA A 14 -8.06 5.63 3.92
N LEU A 15 -7.99 4.36 3.49
CA LEU A 15 -7.06 3.39 4.07
C LEU A 15 -5.61 3.69 3.70
N ASN A 16 -5.32 4.13 2.48
CA ASN A 16 -3.95 4.52 2.09
C ASN A 16 -3.51 5.82 2.77
N ALA A 17 -4.42 6.78 2.95
CA ALA A 17 -4.16 7.97 3.77
C ALA A 17 -3.88 7.61 5.24
N GLY A 18 -4.68 6.70 5.82
CA GLY A 18 -4.47 6.18 7.16
C GLY A 18 -3.12 5.46 7.30
N ALA A 19 -2.81 4.53 6.39
CA ALA A 19 -1.54 3.81 6.38
C ALA A 19 -0.35 4.77 6.21
N GLY A 20 -0.46 5.74 5.28
CA GLY A 20 0.57 6.76 5.05
C GLY A 20 0.80 7.65 6.28
N ALA A 21 -0.26 8.08 6.97
CA ALA A 21 -0.16 8.91 8.16
C ALA A 21 0.41 8.13 9.36
N ILE A 22 -0.16 6.95 9.67
CA ILE A 22 0.29 6.12 10.80
C ILE A 22 1.73 5.66 10.55
N GLY A 23 2.02 5.15 9.36
CA GLY A 23 3.35 4.69 8.96
C GLY A 23 4.36 5.83 8.95
N GLY A 24 4.00 6.99 8.38
CA GLY A 24 4.86 8.17 8.35
C GLY A 24 5.22 8.67 9.73
N ILE A 25 4.23 8.81 10.63
CA ILE A 25 4.47 9.25 12.02
C ILE A 25 5.34 8.24 12.77
N ALA A 26 4.99 6.95 12.72
CA ALA A 26 5.71 5.89 13.39
C ALA A 26 7.17 5.77 12.88
N TRP A 27 7.36 5.89 11.56
CA TRP A 27 8.66 5.83 10.92
C TRP A 27 9.56 7.01 11.29
N LEU A 28 9.02 8.22 11.30
CA LEU A 28 9.75 9.43 11.74
C LEU A 28 10.15 9.34 13.21
N ARG A 29 9.30 8.75 14.07
CA ARG A 29 9.61 8.46 15.48
C ARG A 29 10.54 7.28 15.69
N ARG A 30 10.89 6.55 14.63
CA ARG A 30 11.65 5.28 14.68
C ARG A 30 10.97 4.23 15.58
N GLU A 31 9.65 4.20 15.63
CA GLU A 31 8.87 3.27 16.45
C GLU A 31 8.11 2.27 15.55
N PRO A 32 8.37 0.95 15.65
CA PRO A 32 7.55 -0.04 14.94
C PRO A 32 6.08 0.05 15.35
N SER A 33 5.16 -0.06 14.39
CA SER A 33 3.72 0.05 14.64
C SER A 33 2.97 -1.17 14.12
N VAL A 34 2.28 -1.91 15.00
CA VAL A 34 1.42 -3.03 14.61
C VAL A 34 0.16 -2.53 13.89
N THR A 35 -0.41 -1.41 14.35
CA THR A 35 -1.58 -0.78 13.73
C THR A 35 -1.32 -0.42 12.27
N PHE A 36 -0.12 0.11 11.97
CA PHE A 36 0.29 0.39 10.59
C PHE A 36 0.11 -0.83 9.68
N TRP A 37 0.60 -2.00 10.11
CA TRP A 37 0.55 -3.22 9.31
C TRP A 37 -0.88 -3.68 9.04
N TYR A 38 -1.77 -3.63 10.04
CA TYR A 38 -3.18 -3.98 9.82
C TYR A 38 -3.85 -3.03 8.83
N VAL A 39 -3.68 -1.71 9.01
CA VAL A 39 -4.27 -0.72 8.10
C VAL A 39 -3.72 -0.86 6.68
N LEU A 40 -2.41 -1.10 6.53
CA LEU A 40 -1.77 -1.34 5.24
C LEU A 40 -2.32 -2.60 4.54
N ARG A 41 -2.48 -3.72 5.26
CA ARG A 41 -3.04 -4.95 4.67
C ARG A 41 -4.48 -4.75 4.21
N SER A 42 -5.28 -4.03 5.01
CA SER A 42 -6.63 -3.62 4.58
C SER A 42 -6.58 -2.73 3.33
N ALA A 43 -5.67 -1.76 3.27
CA ALA A 43 -5.51 -0.89 2.10
C ALA A 43 -5.19 -1.69 0.83
N GLN A 44 -4.23 -2.63 0.91
CA GLN A 44 -3.86 -3.51 -0.20
C GLN A 44 -5.02 -4.39 -0.67
N ALA A 45 -5.75 -5.01 0.26
CA ALA A 45 -6.90 -5.83 -0.07
C ALA A 45 -8.00 -5.02 -0.80
N VAL A 46 -8.26 -3.80 -0.34
CA VAL A 46 -9.26 -2.92 -0.95
C VAL A 46 -8.80 -2.39 -2.32
N VAL A 47 -7.50 -2.17 -2.54
CA VAL A 47 -6.95 -1.86 -3.87
C VAL A 47 -7.22 -3.00 -4.86
N VAL A 48 -6.97 -4.25 -4.44
CA VAL A 48 -7.26 -5.43 -5.28
C VAL A 48 -8.75 -5.52 -5.60
N LEU A 49 -9.60 -5.38 -4.58
CA LEU A 49 -11.06 -5.37 -4.76
C LEU A 49 -11.51 -4.28 -5.74
N GLN A 50 -10.97 -3.07 -5.61
CA GLN A 50 -11.31 -1.94 -6.49
C GLN A 50 -10.97 -2.24 -7.97
N ALA A 51 -9.79 -2.81 -8.22
CA ALA A 51 -9.36 -3.17 -9.56
C ALA A 51 -10.25 -4.29 -10.15
N LEU A 52 -10.60 -5.30 -9.36
CA LEU A 52 -11.50 -6.38 -9.79
C LEU A 52 -12.90 -5.83 -10.12
N LEU A 53 -13.44 -4.94 -9.29
CA LEU A 53 -14.73 -4.29 -9.57
C LEU A 53 -14.67 -3.42 -10.83
N GLY A 54 -13.59 -2.65 -11.03
CA GLY A 54 -13.39 -1.85 -12.24
C GLY A 54 -13.34 -2.73 -13.49
N MET A 55 -12.60 -3.83 -13.45
CA MET A 55 -12.53 -4.78 -14.55
C MET A 55 -13.88 -5.44 -14.83
N ALA A 56 -14.63 -5.83 -13.79
CA ALA A 56 -15.97 -6.38 -13.93
C ALA A 56 -16.93 -5.39 -14.61
N LEU A 57 -16.89 -4.11 -14.25
CA LEU A 57 -17.70 -3.07 -14.89
C LEU A 57 -17.37 -2.93 -16.39
N VAL A 58 -16.08 -2.91 -16.74
CA VAL A 58 -15.64 -2.85 -18.15
C VAL A 58 -16.12 -4.07 -18.93
N MET A 59 -16.04 -5.28 -18.36
CA MET A 59 -16.55 -6.50 -19.00
C MET A 59 -18.07 -6.47 -19.23
N THR A 60 -18.82 -5.71 -18.42
CA THR A 60 -20.26 -5.47 -18.63
C THR A 60 -20.58 -4.31 -19.57
N GLY A 61 -19.56 -3.73 -20.22
CA GLY A 61 -19.72 -2.60 -21.15
C GLY A 61 -19.79 -1.22 -20.49
N LEU A 62 -19.57 -1.14 -19.17
CA LEU A 62 -19.54 0.12 -18.43
C LEU A 62 -18.09 0.64 -18.36
N THR A 63 -17.79 1.65 -19.18
CA THR A 63 -16.47 2.28 -19.19
C THR A 63 -16.44 3.57 -18.37
N ALA A 64 -15.24 3.96 -17.94
CA ALA A 64 -15.03 5.25 -17.31
C ALA A 64 -15.06 6.38 -18.37
N PRO A 65 -15.36 7.64 -17.98
CA PRO A 65 -15.35 8.77 -18.90
C PRO A 65 -13.98 9.05 -19.55
N SER A 66 -12.90 8.54 -18.95
CA SER A 66 -11.53 8.74 -19.42
C SER A 66 -10.72 7.45 -19.26
N ASP A 67 -9.95 7.11 -20.30
CA ASP A 67 -9.01 5.97 -20.28
C ASP A 67 -7.93 6.12 -19.20
N LEU A 68 -7.62 7.35 -18.79
CA LEU A 68 -6.68 7.60 -17.70
C LEU A 68 -7.19 7.02 -16.37
N HIS A 69 -8.50 6.89 -16.18
CA HIS A 69 -9.04 6.25 -14.98
C HIS A 69 -8.61 4.78 -14.88
N LEU A 70 -8.53 4.06 -16.00
CA LEU A 70 -8.02 2.68 -16.01
C LEU A 70 -6.52 2.64 -15.65
N VAL A 71 -5.73 3.55 -16.20
CA VAL A 71 -4.29 3.65 -15.90
C VAL A 71 -4.07 3.93 -14.41
N TYR A 72 -4.72 4.96 -13.86
CA TYR A 72 -4.60 5.29 -12.44
C TYR A 72 -5.27 4.25 -11.52
N GLY A 73 -6.22 3.47 -12.01
CA GLY A 73 -6.86 2.38 -11.28
C GLY A 73 -6.01 1.11 -11.19
N LEU A 74 -5.17 0.83 -12.21
CA LEU A 74 -4.31 -0.37 -12.25
C LEU A 74 -2.92 -0.14 -11.68
N LEU A 75 -2.34 1.06 -11.82
CA LEU A 75 -1.01 1.37 -11.28
C LEU A 75 -0.85 1.07 -9.77
N PRO A 76 -1.87 1.27 -8.91
CA PRO A 76 -1.79 0.88 -7.51
C PRO A 76 -1.43 -0.59 -7.25
N LEU A 77 -1.85 -1.51 -8.14
CA LEU A 77 -1.46 -2.93 -8.05
C LEU A 77 0.04 -3.10 -8.28
N LEU A 78 0.57 -2.44 -9.31
CA LEU A 78 2.01 -2.47 -9.61
C LEU A 78 2.82 -1.87 -8.46
N VAL A 79 2.41 -0.71 -7.93
CA VAL A 79 3.07 -0.07 -6.79
C VAL A 79 3.06 -0.99 -5.57
N THR A 80 1.94 -1.67 -5.30
CA THR A 80 1.85 -2.67 -4.23
C THR A 80 2.86 -3.79 -4.41
N LEU A 81 2.91 -4.39 -5.60
CA LEU A 81 3.83 -5.50 -5.91
C LEU A 81 5.29 -5.07 -5.79
N VAL A 82 5.66 -3.92 -6.35
CA VAL A 82 7.03 -3.39 -6.27
C VAL A 82 7.40 -3.09 -4.82
N SER A 83 6.51 -2.48 -4.05
CA SER A 83 6.75 -2.18 -2.63
C SER A 83 6.96 -3.45 -1.81
N GLU A 84 6.17 -4.49 -2.05
CA GLU A 84 6.34 -5.79 -1.39
C GLU A 84 7.64 -6.50 -1.80
N ALA A 85 8.02 -6.44 -3.08
CA ALA A 85 9.29 -6.97 -3.53
C ALA A 85 10.47 -6.26 -2.84
N LEU A 86 10.43 -4.93 -2.79
CA LEU A 86 11.43 -4.13 -2.08
C LEU A 86 11.47 -4.46 -0.58
N ARG A 87 10.30 -4.66 0.04
CA ARG A 87 10.19 -5.08 1.45
C ARG A 87 10.90 -6.41 1.71
N VAL A 88 10.69 -7.41 0.85
CA VAL A 88 11.36 -8.72 0.98
C VAL A 88 12.87 -8.60 0.80
N THR A 89 13.33 -7.77 -0.15
CA THR A 89 14.78 -7.54 -0.35
C THR A 89 15.45 -6.67 0.70
N ALA A 90 14.69 -6.03 1.60
CA ALA A 90 15.25 -5.24 2.69
C ALA A 90 16.05 -6.12 3.69
N VAL A 91 15.85 -7.43 3.64
CA VAL A 91 16.51 -8.47 4.44
C VAL A 91 17.48 -9.25 3.54
N GLN A 92 18.63 -8.66 3.21
CA GLN A 92 19.68 -9.35 2.44
C GLN A 92 21.08 -9.18 3.04
N GLU A 93 21.20 -8.82 4.31
CA GLU A 93 22.47 -9.07 4.99
C GLU A 93 22.52 -10.56 5.35
N GLU A 94 23.53 -11.27 4.85
CA GLU A 94 23.91 -12.63 5.26
C GLU A 94 24.40 -12.61 6.71
N VAL A 95 23.52 -12.23 7.63
CA VAL A 95 23.80 -12.22 9.07
C VAL A 95 23.34 -13.55 9.62
N ASP A 96 24.30 -14.34 10.07
CA ASP A 96 24.02 -15.57 10.81
C ASP A 96 23.40 -15.22 12.16
N LEU A 97 22.07 -15.34 12.25
CA LEU A 97 21.30 -15.01 13.44
C LEU A 97 21.71 -15.86 14.65
N GLU A 98 22.26 -17.06 14.44
CA GLU A 98 22.67 -17.96 15.50
C GLU A 98 23.94 -17.47 16.22
N THR A 99 24.72 -16.61 15.57
CA THR A 99 25.92 -16.00 16.14
C THR A 99 25.64 -14.75 16.98
N LEU A 100 24.44 -14.18 16.84
CA LEU A 100 24.05 -12.95 17.53
C LEU A 100 23.46 -13.23 18.91
N ASP A 101 23.81 -12.40 19.89
CA ASP A 101 23.09 -12.38 21.16
C ASP A 101 21.64 -11.89 20.96
N ARG A 102 20.76 -12.26 21.89
CA ARG A 102 19.34 -11.87 21.87
C ARG A 102 19.17 -10.35 21.78
N SER A 103 20.03 -9.59 22.43
CA SER A 103 20.00 -8.12 22.39
C SER A 103 20.29 -7.58 20.98
N GLU A 104 21.26 -8.17 20.28
CA GLU A 104 21.64 -7.81 18.91
C GLU A 104 20.56 -8.21 17.90
N GLN A 105 19.96 -9.39 18.07
CA GLN A 105 18.83 -9.85 17.26
C GLN A 105 17.64 -8.88 17.34
N ILE A 106 17.32 -8.36 18.54
CA ILE A 106 16.23 -7.39 18.71
C ILE A 106 16.55 -6.07 18.00
N VAL A 107 17.79 -5.60 18.08
CA VAL A 107 18.23 -4.36 17.40
C VAL A 107 18.16 -4.52 15.88
N LEU A 108 18.61 -5.66 15.36
CA LEU A 108 18.55 -5.98 13.94
C LEU A 108 17.10 -6.09 13.45
N ALA A 109 16.26 -6.86 14.15
CA ALA A 109 14.84 -7.00 13.82
C ALA A 109 14.13 -5.64 13.81
N ARG A 110 14.39 -4.78 14.79
CA ARG A 110 13.83 -3.42 14.84
C ARG A 110 14.27 -2.59 13.64
N ARG A 111 15.54 -2.68 13.24
CA ARG A 111 16.07 -1.96 12.07
C ARG A 111 15.40 -2.42 10.78
N ILE A 112 15.25 -3.73 10.61
CA ILE A 112 14.58 -4.35 9.46
C ILE A 112 13.13 -3.87 9.39
N VAL A 113 12.36 -4.02 10.48
CA VAL A 113 10.94 -3.64 10.51
C VAL A 113 10.74 -2.15 10.22
N LEU A 114 11.62 -1.28 10.72
CA LEU A 114 11.56 0.15 10.41
C LEU A 114 11.86 0.45 8.93
N ARG A 115 12.78 -0.29 8.31
CA ARG A 115 13.08 -0.17 6.87
C ARG A 115 11.90 -0.65 6.03
N GLU A 116 11.34 -1.81 6.36
CA GLU A 116 10.14 -2.36 5.73
C GLU A 116 8.96 -1.39 5.82
N MET A 117 8.71 -0.84 7.01
CA MET A 117 7.64 0.14 7.23
C MET A 117 7.84 1.41 6.40
N GLY A 118 9.08 1.90 6.25
CA GLY A 118 9.39 3.06 5.42
C GLY A 118 9.11 2.83 3.92
N ILE A 119 9.50 1.66 3.39
CA ILE A 119 9.20 1.24 2.01
C ILE A 119 7.68 1.21 1.80
N MET A 120 6.96 0.53 2.68
CA MET A 120 5.52 0.36 2.54
C MET A 120 4.73 1.66 2.74
N THR A 121 5.18 2.54 3.64
CA THR A 121 4.60 3.89 3.83
C THR A 121 4.71 4.71 2.54
N THR A 122 5.88 4.67 1.90
CA THR A 122 6.11 5.38 0.64
C THR A 122 5.19 4.84 -0.47
N GLY A 123 5.07 3.50 -0.57
CA GLY A 123 4.13 2.85 -1.48
C GLY A 123 2.68 3.29 -1.26
N ALA A 124 2.22 3.31 0.00
CA ALA A 124 0.86 3.76 0.35
C ALA A 124 0.60 5.22 -0.04
N LEU A 125 1.56 6.12 0.14
CA LEU A 125 1.43 7.53 -0.26
C LEU A 125 1.40 7.72 -1.78
N VAL A 126 2.17 6.93 -2.53
CA VAL A 126 2.10 6.91 -4.00
C VAL A 126 0.72 6.41 -4.46
N ILE A 127 0.22 5.32 -3.86
CA ILE A 127 -1.12 4.79 -4.16
C ILE A 127 -2.21 5.83 -3.85
N LEU A 128 -2.10 6.54 -2.72
CA LEU A 128 -3.02 7.62 -2.38
C LEU A 128 -3.07 8.69 -3.47
N GLY A 129 -1.91 9.14 -3.97
CA GLY A 129 -1.85 10.11 -5.07
C GLY A 129 -2.52 9.61 -6.35
N LEU A 130 -2.28 8.35 -6.72
CA LEU A 130 -2.91 7.71 -7.89
C LEU A 130 -4.43 7.60 -7.72
N ALA A 131 -4.90 7.16 -6.54
CA ALA A 131 -6.31 7.01 -6.23
C ALA A 131 -7.06 8.35 -6.25
N LEU A 132 -6.45 9.42 -5.72
CA LEU A 132 -6.99 10.77 -5.80
C LEU A 132 -7.10 11.25 -7.25
N ARG A 133 -6.07 11.00 -8.08
CA ARG A 133 -6.12 11.32 -9.52
C ARG A 133 -7.24 10.54 -10.23
N ALA A 134 -7.39 9.26 -9.94
CA ALA A 134 -8.46 8.44 -10.49
C ALA A 134 -9.85 8.96 -10.10
N TYR A 135 -10.03 9.39 -8.85
CA TYR A 135 -11.29 9.94 -8.32
C TYR A 135 -11.67 11.25 -9.03
N PHE A 136 -10.76 12.23 -9.12
CA PHE A 136 -11.06 13.52 -9.75
C PHE A 136 -11.28 13.47 -11.25
N ILE A 137 -10.76 12.46 -11.96
CA ILE A 137 -11.01 12.27 -13.39
C ILE A 137 -12.37 11.58 -13.65
N ALA A 138 -12.92 10.94 -12.62
CA ALA A 138 -14.13 10.15 -12.72
C ALA A 138 -15.41 10.89 -12.30
N VAL A 139 -15.26 11.97 -11.54
CA VAL A 139 -16.33 12.90 -11.14
C VAL A 139 -16.48 13.97 -12.22
#